data_AF-A0A9E7ENJ8-F1
#
_entry.id   AF-A0A9E7ENJ8-F1
#
_cell.length_a   1.000
_cell.length_b   1.000
_cell.length_c   1.000
_cell.angle_alpha   90.00
_cell.angle_beta   90.00
_cell.angle_gamma   90.00
#
_symmetry.space_group_name_H-M   'P 1'
#
loop_
_entity.id
_entity.type
_entity.pdbx_description
1 polymer ?
#
loop_
_entity_poly.entity_id
_entity_poly.type
_entity_poly.pdbx_seq_one_letter_code
_entity_poly.pdbx_strand_id
1 'polypeptide(L)'
;MGDAEQNSKGLEAAMRDLALIAGQRPVKTKAKKSIASFKLREGATVGVAVTLRGNVMYSFLDRLINLGLPRTRWAWKLQHRIS
;
A
#
# COMPACT_ATOMS: atom_id res chain seq x y z
N MET A 1 -24.51 -9.44 3.98
CA MET A 1 -24.41 -8.19 3.19
C MET A 1 -23.36 -7.19 3.72
N GLY A 2 -22.53 -7.52 4.73
CA GLY A 2 -21.64 -6.54 5.39
C GLY A 2 -20.19 -6.41 4.89
N ASP A 3 -19.66 -7.36 4.10
CA ASP A 3 -18.21 -7.36 3.76
C ASP A 3 -17.82 -6.24 2.77
N ALA A 4 -18.74 -5.79 1.93
CA ALA A 4 -18.45 -4.81 0.87
C ALA A 4 -18.28 -3.38 1.42
N GLU A 5 -18.99 -3.02 2.49
CA GLU A 5 -18.90 -1.70 3.13
C GLU A 5 -17.65 -1.55 4.00
N GLN A 6 -17.20 -2.62 4.65
CA GLN A 6 -15.92 -2.58 5.39
C GLN A 6 -14.74 -2.42 4.46
N ASN A 7 -14.76 -3.09 3.30
CA ASN A 7 -13.67 -3.01 2.33
C ASN A 7 -13.58 -1.60 1.72
N SER A 8 -14.70 -0.93 1.43
CA SER A 8 -14.68 0.41 0.85
C SER A 8 -14.08 1.47 1.80
N LYS A 9 -14.40 1.42 3.10
CA LYS A 9 -13.85 2.35 4.11
C LYS A 9 -12.35 2.14 4.32
N GLY A 10 -11.89 0.88 4.40
CA GLY A 10 -10.47 0.57 4.51
C GLY A 10 -9.67 1.03 3.29
N LEU A 11 -10.26 0.90 2.10
CA LEU A 11 -9.64 1.31 0.84
C LEU A 11 -9.50 2.84 0.73
N GLU A 12 -10.50 3.60 1.19
CA GLU A 12 -10.42 5.06 1.27
C GLU A 12 -9.39 5.54 2.31
N ALA A 13 -9.27 4.86 3.45
CA ALA A 13 -8.22 5.15 4.44
C ALA A 13 -6.82 4.89 3.85
N ALA A 14 -6.62 3.73 3.23
CA ALA A 14 -5.36 3.40 2.56
C ALA A 14 -5.02 4.37 1.41
N MET A 15 -6.03 4.88 0.68
CA MET A 15 -5.81 5.94 -0.31
C MET A 15 -5.29 7.23 0.30
N ARG A 16 -5.82 7.64 1.45
CA ARG A 16 -5.38 8.87 2.14
C ARG A 16 -3.95 8.71 2.66
N ASP A 17 -3.63 7.57 3.25
CA ASP A 17 -2.29 7.30 3.76
C ASP A 17 -1.26 7.25 2.62
N LEU A 18 -1.58 6.56 1.53
CA LEU A 18 -0.71 6.54 0.35
C LEU A 18 -0.55 7.93 -0.29
N ALA A 19 -1.61 8.76 -0.30
CA ALA A 19 -1.52 10.12 -0.79
C ALA A 19 -0.57 10.97 0.08
N LEU A 20 -0.62 10.82 1.41
CA LEU A 20 0.26 11.52 2.35
C LEU A 20 1.72 11.09 2.21
N ILE A 21 1.97 9.78 2.07
CA ILE A 21 3.33 9.24 1.98
C ILE A 21 3.96 9.54 0.61
N ALA A 22 3.20 9.33 -0.48
CA ALA A 22 3.72 9.47 -1.84
C ALA A 22 3.61 10.89 -2.40
N GLY A 23 2.82 11.78 -1.78
CA GLY A 23 2.57 13.13 -2.29
C GLY A 23 1.81 13.17 -3.63
N GLN A 24 1.27 12.03 -4.07
CA GLN A 24 0.58 11.87 -5.34
C GLN A 24 -0.76 11.20 -5.11
N ARG A 25 -1.78 11.63 -5.85
CA ARG A 25 -3.12 11.04 -5.79
C ARG A 25 -3.08 9.58 -6.31
N PRO A 26 -3.35 8.58 -5.46
CA PRO A 26 -3.33 7.19 -5.88
C PRO A 26 -4.51 6.83 -6.79
N VAL A 27 -4.31 5.83 -7.65
CA VAL A 27 -5.31 5.34 -8.60
C VAL A 27 -5.99 4.09 -8.03
N LYS A 28 -7.32 4.06 -8.10
CA LYS A 28 -8.14 2.88 -7.74
C LYS A 28 -7.99 1.79 -8.80
N THR A 29 -7.62 0.58 -8.40
CA THR A 29 -7.51 -0.57 -9.30
C THR A 29 -8.77 -1.41 -9.26
N LYS A 30 -9.27 -1.77 -10.46
CA LYS A 30 -10.46 -2.60 -10.63
C LYS A 30 -10.08 -4.05 -10.92
N ALA A 31 -10.89 -4.98 -10.44
CA ALA A 31 -10.77 -6.39 -10.73
C ALA A 31 -10.98 -6.65 -12.22
N LYS A 32 -9.98 -7.26 -12.88
CA LYS A 32 -10.08 -7.69 -14.29
C LYS A 32 -10.70 -9.08 -14.46
N LYS A 33 -10.76 -9.88 -13.39
CA LYS A 33 -11.31 -11.24 -13.40
C LYS A 33 -12.17 -11.43 -12.16
N SER A 34 -13.29 -12.12 -12.33
CA SER A 34 -14.09 -12.59 -11.18
C SER A 34 -13.45 -13.84 -10.59
N ILE A 35 -13.17 -13.84 -9.29
CA ILE A 35 -12.62 -14.99 -8.58
C ILE A 35 -13.52 -15.27 -7.38
N ALA A 36 -14.28 -16.35 -7.45
CA ALA A 36 -15.29 -16.71 -6.44
C ALA A 36 -14.66 -16.96 -5.05
N SER A 37 -13.44 -17.53 -5.00
CA SER A 37 -12.71 -17.78 -3.75
C SER A 37 -12.42 -16.50 -2.95
N PHE A 38 -12.27 -15.36 -3.63
CA PHE A 38 -12.07 -14.06 -2.99
C PHE A 38 -13.35 -13.22 -2.94
N LYS A 39 -14.52 -13.81 -3.26
CA LYS A 39 -15.80 -13.12 -3.42
C LYS A 39 -15.70 -11.88 -4.35
N LEU A 40 -14.78 -11.92 -5.32
CA LEU A 40 -14.45 -10.78 -6.15
C LEU A 40 -15.25 -10.82 -7.46
N ARG A 41 -15.90 -9.72 -7.79
CA ARG A 41 -16.62 -9.53 -9.07
C ARG A 41 -15.81 -8.62 -9.99
N GLU A 42 -15.91 -8.89 -11.28
CA GLU A 42 -15.31 -8.06 -12.32
C GLU A 42 -15.79 -6.61 -12.21
N GLY A 43 -14.87 -5.65 -12.32
CA GLY A 43 -15.16 -4.23 -12.11
C GLY A 43 -15.22 -3.76 -10.66
N ALA A 44 -15.17 -4.65 -9.66
CA ALA A 44 -15.07 -4.27 -8.26
C ALA A 44 -13.73 -3.56 -7.99
N THR A 45 -13.75 -2.53 -7.12
CA THR A 45 -12.51 -1.87 -6.69
C THR A 45 -11.82 -2.76 -5.67
N VAL A 46 -10.58 -3.15 -5.96
CA VAL A 46 -9.83 -4.15 -5.19
C VAL A 46 -8.70 -3.51 -4.39
N GLY A 47 -8.10 -2.45 -4.93
CA GLY A 47 -6.95 -1.84 -4.29
C GLY A 47 -6.63 -0.46 -4.81
N VAL A 48 -5.48 0.01 -4.36
CA VAL A 48 -4.95 1.33 -4.62
C VAL A 48 -3.51 1.17 -5.07
N ALA A 49 -3.14 1.83 -6.17
CA ALA A 49 -1.77 1.85 -6.66
C ALA A 49 -1.34 3.28 -6.95
N VAL A 50 -0.07 3.59 -6.69
CA VAL A 50 0.55 4.85 -7.06
C VAL A 50 1.75 4.56 -7.95
N THR A 51 1.97 5.37 -8.97
CA THR A 51 3.11 5.22 -9.89
C THR A 51 4.01 6.43 -9.74
N LEU A 52 5.12 6.26 -9.03
CA LEU A 52 6.12 7.30 -8.81
C LEU A 52 7.13 7.30 -9.97
N ARG A 53 7.46 8.48 -10.48
CA ARG A 53 8.45 8.65 -11.56
C ARG A 53 9.41 9.79 -11.21
N GLY A 54 10.65 9.69 -11.67
CA GLY A 54 11.67 10.73 -11.49
C GLY A 54 11.95 11.04 -10.02
N ASN A 55 12.07 12.33 -9.69
CA ASN A 55 12.50 12.81 -8.37
C ASN A 55 11.60 12.30 -7.22
N VAL A 56 10.30 12.12 -7.45
CA VAL A 56 9.34 11.66 -6.43
C VAL A 56 9.64 10.22 -5.99
N MET A 57 10.14 9.37 -6.90
CA MET A 57 10.54 8.00 -6.57
C MET A 57 11.72 7.99 -5.60
N TYR A 58 12.73 8.83 -5.85
CA TYR A 58 13.89 8.94 -4.97
C TYR A 58 13.52 9.50 -3.60
N SER A 59 12.66 10.52 -3.53
CA SER A 59 12.16 11.04 -2.25
C SER A 59 11.34 10.01 -1.47
N PHE A 60 10.56 9.17 -2.15
CA PHE A 60 9.83 8.07 -1.50
C PHE A 60 10.77 6.97 -1.00
N LEU A 61 11.77 6.59 -1.80
CA LEU A 61 12.77 5.59 -1.42
C LEU A 61 13.60 6.05 -0.21
N ASP A 62 14.03 7.31 -0.21
CA ASP A 62 14.76 7.90 0.91
C ASP A 62 13.92 7.87 2.20
N ARG A 63 12.65 8.28 2.13
CA ARG A 63 11.72 8.18 3.26
C ARG A 63 11.49 6.74 3.70
N LEU A 64 11.38 5.79 2.77
CA LEU A 64 11.18 4.39 3.09
C LEU A 64 12.39 3.80 3.85
N ILE A 65 13.60 4.11 3.39
CA ILE A 65 14.84 3.64 4.00
C ILE A 65 15.05 4.31 5.36
N ASN A 66 14.91 5.63 5.45
CA ASN A 66 15.21 6.41 6.65
C ASN A 66 14.12 6.32 7.73
N LEU A 67 12.85 6.12 7.35
CA LEU A 67 11.72 6.10 8.29
C LEU A 67 11.18 4.68 8.53
N GLY A 68 11.15 3.84 7.49
CA GLY A 68 10.49 2.52 7.52
C GLY A 68 11.39 1.40 8.03
N LEU A 69 12.63 1.33 7.57
CA LEU A 69 13.57 0.26 7.94
C LEU A 69 14.06 0.32 9.41
N PRO A 70 14.40 1.47 10.01
CA PRO A 70 14.91 1.48 11.39
C PRO A 70 13.83 1.13 12.43
N ARG A 71 12.54 1.28 12.10
CA ARG A 71 11.42 1.02 13.02
C ARG A 71 10.80 -0.36 12.87
N THR A 72 11.13 -1.11 11.81
CA THR A 72 10.63 -2.47 11.62
C THR A 72 11.50 -3.45 12.40
N ARG A 73 10.85 -4.21 13.30
CA ARG A 73 11.41 -5.19 14.25
C ARG A 73 12.44 -6.18 13.67
N TRP A 74 12.52 -6.30 12.35
CA TRP A 74 13.44 -7.16 11.61
C TRP A 74 14.88 -6.63 11.60
N ALA A 75 15.10 -5.31 11.59
CA ALA A 75 16.45 -4.72 11.58
C ALA A 75 17.25 -5.02 12.87
N TRP A 76 16.57 -5.16 14.01
CA TRP A 76 17.22 -5.46 15.30
C TRP A 76 17.83 -6.86 15.36
N LYS A 77 17.25 -7.85 14.65
CA LYS A 77 17.74 -9.24 14.68
C LYS A 77 19.02 -9.45 13.87
N LEU A 78 19.34 -8.57 12.93
CA LEU A 78 20.57 -8.63 12.13
C LEU A 78 21.76 -7.99 12.88
N GLN A 79 21.52 -6.93 13.66
CA GLN A 79 22.56 -6.28 14.47
C GLN A 79 23.12 -7.20 15.57
N HIS A 80 22.32 -8.13 16.11
CA HIS A 80 22.72 -9.04 17.21
C HIS A 80 23.34 -10.37 16.73
N ARG A 81 23.59 -10.56 15.43
CA ARG A 81 24.19 -11.79 14.89
C ARG A 81 25.62 -11.61 14.36
N ILE A 82 26.16 -10.40 14.50
CA ILE A 82 27.55 -10.05 14.22
C ILE A 82 28.12 -9.45 15.51
N SER A 83 28.27 -10.27 16.54
CA SER A 83 29.08 -9.96 17.72
C SER A 83 29.53 -11.25 18.38
#